data_AF-A0A955GI29-F1
#
_entry.id   AF-A0A955GI29-F1
#
_cell.length_a   1.000
_cell.length_b   1.000
_cell.length_c   1.000
_cell.angle_alpha   90.00
_cell.angle_beta   90.00
_cell.angle_gamma   90.00
#
_symmetry.space_group_name_H-M   'P 1'
#
loop_
_entity.id
_entity.type
_entity.pdbx_description
1 polymer ?
#
loop_
_entity_poly.entity_id
_entity_poly.type
_entity_poly.pdbx_seq_one_letter_code
_entity_poly.pdbx_strand_id
1 'polypeptide(L)'
;MATTQIKSNRNIKKLPVFEDEKDLLIFLERSLTDNLKQFIKISISTLIKSEMEQIRTELQQNGQAIPAFNGSYSRQLVSPFSKISDVPIPRFRSGFGDTPPATLNGFEDEKNRT
;
A
#
# COMPACT_ATOMS: atom_id res chain seq x y z
N MET A 1 1.45 41.57 -20.97
CA MET A 1 0.93 40.27 -20.51
C MET A 1 2.12 39.40 -20.16
N ALA A 2 2.26 38.96 -18.91
CA ALA A 2 3.38 38.14 -18.47
C ALA A 2 3.01 36.66 -18.58
N THR A 3 3.70 35.91 -19.44
CA THR A 3 3.57 34.46 -19.57
C THR A 3 4.40 33.78 -18.49
N THR A 4 3.74 33.32 -17.43
CA THR A 4 4.36 32.51 -16.37
C THR A 4 4.72 31.14 -16.93
N GLN A 5 6.02 30.90 -17.21
CA GLN A 5 6.52 29.57 -17.52
C GLN A 5 6.53 28.72 -16.24
N ILE A 6 5.59 27.78 -16.14
CA ILE A 6 5.58 26.76 -15.10
C ILE A 6 6.70 25.77 -15.42
N LYS A 7 7.88 25.95 -14.81
CA LYS A 7 8.97 24.97 -14.87
C LYS A 7 8.56 23.71 -14.12
N SER A 8 8.17 22.68 -14.85
CA SER A 8 7.99 21.33 -14.30
C SER A 8 9.35 20.76 -13.90
N ASN A 9 9.68 20.80 -12.61
CA ASN A 9 10.89 20.21 -12.00
C ASN A 9 10.84 18.67 -11.92
N ARG A 10 10.22 17.99 -12.89
CA ARG A 10 10.28 16.52 -12.96
C ARG A 10 11.55 16.14 -13.70
N ASN A 11 12.56 15.69 -12.96
CA ASN A 11 13.72 15.00 -13.55
C ASN A 11 13.23 13.75 -14.27
N ILE A 12 12.93 13.87 -15.57
CA ILE A 12 12.57 12.74 -16.42
C ILE A 12 13.83 11.88 -16.52
N LYS A 13 13.79 10.70 -15.87
CA LYS A 13 14.87 9.71 -16.00
C LYS A 13 14.92 9.29 -17.47
N LYS A 14 16.06 9.50 -18.12
CA LYS A 14 16.31 9.00 -19.47
C LYS A 14 16.29 7.47 -19.43
N LEU A 15 15.61 6.85 -20.39
CA LEU A 15 15.64 5.40 -20.55
C LEU A 15 17.05 4.94 -20.93
N PRO A 16 17.49 3.76 -20.48
CA PRO A 16 18.76 3.20 -20.93
C PRO A 16 18.71 2.95 -22.44
N VAL A 17 19.85 3.12 -23.11
CA VAL A 17 20.05 2.65 -24.48
C VAL A 17 20.49 1.19 -24.39
N PHE A 18 19.80 0.30 -25.09
CA PHE A 18 20.10 -1.13 -25.10
C PHE A 18 20.86 -1.47 -26.38
N GLU A 19 21.95 -2.23 -26.25
CA GLU A 19 22.74 -2.69 -27.40
C GLU A 19 22.10 -3.91 -28.08
N ASP A 20 21.44 -4.78 -27.29
CA ASP A 20 20.82 -6.02 -27.75
C ASP A 20 19.32 -6.12 -27.39
N GLU A 21 18.55 -6.81 -28.24
CA GLU A 21 17.12 -7.09 -28.00
C GLU A 21 16.88 -7.91 -26.73
N LYS A 22 17.83 -8.77 -26.35
CA LYS A 22 17.75 -9.57 -25.11
C LYS A 22 17.77 -8.69 -23.87
N ASP A 23 18.61 -7.66 -23.87
CA ASP A 23 18.73 -6.72 -22.75
C ASP A 23 17.48 -5.85 -22.62
N LEU A 24 16.90 -5.44 -23.75
CA LEU A 24 15.61 -4.76 -23.79
C LEU A 24 14.51 -5.65 -23.18
N LEU A 25 14.46 -6.93 -23.55
CA LEU A 25 13.45 -7.87 -23.07
C LEU A 25 13.54 -8.07 -21.54
N ILE A 26 14.76 -8.26 -21.01
CA ILE A 26 15.02 -8.38 -19.57
C ILE A 26 14.62 -7.09 -18.83
N PHE A 27 14.93 -5.93 -19.41
CA PHE A 27 14.56 -4.64 -18.83
C PHE A 27 13.04 -4.46 -18.76
N LEU A 28 12.32 -4.78 -19.84
CA LEU A 28 10.87 -4.68 -19.91
C LEU A 28 10.20 -5.61 -18.89
N GLU A 29 10.68 -6.85 -18.77
CA GLU A 29 10.17 -7.83 -17.81
C GLU A 29 10.36 -7.35 -16.36
N ARG A 30 11.55 -6.84 -16.03
CA ARG A 30 11.84 -6.26 -14.70
C ARG A 30 10.98 -5.04 -14.42
N SER A 31 10.89 -4.12 -15.37
CA SER A 31 10.08 -2.90 -15.26
C SER A 31 8.60 -3.24 -15.02
N LEU A 32 8.06 -4.20 -15.78
CA LEU A 32 6.67 -4.64 -15.62
C LEU A 32 6.44 -5.28 -14.25
N THR A 33 7.37 -6.12 -13.81
CA THR A 33 7.31 -6.77 -12.48
C THR A 33 7.37 -5.74 -11.35
N ASP A 34 8.23 -4.74 -11.45
CA ASP A 34 8.35 -3.69 -10.42
C ASP A 34 7.14 -2.74 -10.41
N ASN A 35 6.61 -2.41 -11.59
CA ASN A 35 5.35 -1.67 -11.70
C ASN A 35 4.19 -2.45 -11.08
N LEU A 36 4.13 -3.77 -11.29
CA LEU A 36 3.10 -4.63 -10.70
C LEU A 36 3.23 -4.68 -9.17
N LYS A 37 4.44 -4.84 -8.62
CA LYS A 37 4.69 -4.77 -7.17
C LYS A 37 4.22 -3.44 -6.59
N GLN A 38 4.55 -2.34 -7.26
CA GLN A 38 4.16 -1.01 -6.82
C GLN A 38 2.64 -0.83 -6.87
N PHE A 39 1.99 -1.32 -7.92
CA PHE A 39 0.54 -1.30 -8.06
C PHE A 39 -0.12 -2.08 -6.91
N ILE A 40 0.31 -3.31 -6.63
CA ILE A 40 -0.24 -4.10 -5.52
C ILE A 40 -0.04 -3.38 -4.18
N LYS A 41 1.15 -2.81 -3.94
CA LYS A 41 1.44 -2.03 -2.73
C LYS A 41 0.49 -0.84 -2.56
N ILE A 42 0.22 -0.10 -3.63
CA ILE A 42 -0.70 1.05 -3.61
C ILE A 42 -2.14 0.59 -3.38
N SER A 43 -2.57 -0.47 -4.05
CA SER A 43 -3.92 -1.04 -3.92
C SER A 43 -4.18 -1.50 -2.49
N ILE A 44 -3.26 -2.24 -1.88
CA ILE A 44 -3.36 -2.70 -0.48
C ILE A 44 -3.37 -1.50 0.47
N SER A 45 -2.48 -0.51 0.26
CA SER A 45 -2.45 0.68 1.11
C SER A 45 -3.75 1.49 1.04
N THR A 46 -4.39 1.53 -0.14
CA THR A 46 -5.68 2.19 -0.34
C THR A 46 -6.81 1.44 0.35
N LEU A 47 -6.82 0.11 0.21
CA LEU A 47 -7.80 -0.76 0.86
C LEU A 47 -7.72 -0.65 2.38
N ILE A 48 -6.51 -0.76 2.96
CA ILE A 48 -6.29 -0.61 4.40
C ILE A 48 -6.79 0.75 4.90
N LYS A 49 -6.55 1.84 4.17
CA LYS A 49 -7.06 3.17 4.56
C LYS A 49 -8.59 3.20 4.59
N SER A 50 -9.24 2.66 3.56
CA SER A 50 -10.71 2.56 3.50
C SER A 50 -11.26 1.73 4.67
N GLU A 51 -10.65 0.58 4.98
CA GLU A 51 -11.06 -0.26 6.11
C GLU A 51 -10.89 0.47 7.45
N MET A 52 -9.76 1.16 7.64
CA MET A 52 -9.52 1.95 8.85
C MET A 52 -10.53 3.10 9.02
N GLU A 53 -11.00 3.71 7.93
CA GLU A 53 -12.06 4.71 7.96
C GLU A 53 -13.42 4.11 8.34
N GLN A 54 -13.73 2.92 7.83
CA GLN A 54 -14.95 2.18 8.20
C GLN A 54 -14.95 1.82 9.69
N ILE A 55 -13.87 1.20 10.18
CA ILE A 55 -13.69 0.86 11.60
C ILE A 55 -13.84 2.11 12.48
N ARG A 56 -13.25 3.23 12.07
CA ARG A 56 -13.38 4.49 12.80
C ARG A 56 -14.84 4.96 12.87
N THR A 57 -15.59 4.82 11.79
CA THR A 57 -17.01 5.20 11.72
C THR A 57 -17.86 4.31 12.61
N GLU A 58 -17.62 3.00 12.59
CA GLU A 58 -18.32 2.03 13.45
C GLU A 58 -18.07 2.30 14.94
N LEU A 59 -16.82 2.56 15.32
CA LEU A 59 -16.47 2.87 16.71
C LEU A 59 -17.11 4.17 17.19
N GLN A 60 -17.23 5.17 16.31
CA GLN A 60 -17.96 6.42 16.60
C GLN A 60 -19.45 6.18 16.81
N GLN A 61 -20.09 5.37 15.96
CA GLN A 61 -21.51 5.04 16.06
C GLN A 61 -21.83 4.23 17.32
N ASN A 62 -20.92 3.36 17.75
CA ASN A 62 -21.06 2.54 18.94
C ASN A 62 -20.72 3.28 20.25
N GLY A 63 -20.51 4.59 20.21
CA GLY A 63 -20.26 5.42 21.40
C GLY A 63 -18.90 5.15 22.07
N GLN A 64 -17.98 4.46 21.39
CA GLN A 64 -16.63 4.23 21.91
C GLN A 64 -15.74 5.46 21.69
N ALA A 65 -14.81 5.69 22.62
CA ALA A 65 -13.82 6.75 22.46
C ALA A 65 -13.00 6.49 21.19
N ILE A 66 -12.95 7.47 20.28
CA ILE A 66 -12.24 7.36 19.00
C ILE A 66 -10.78 6.96 19.29
N PRO A 67 -10.35 5.74 18.92
CA PRO A 67 -8.97 5.35 19.18
C PRO A 67 -8.04 6.22 18.34
N ALA A 68 -7.14 6.92 19.02
CA ALA A 68 -6.15 7.75 18.34
C ALA A 68 -5.23 6.87 17.49
N PHE A 69 -4.98 7.25 16.24
CA PHE A 69 -3.92 6.61 15.44
C PHE A 69 -2.56 7.01 16.00
N ASN A 70 -1.64 6.06 16.14
CA ASN A 70 -0.26 6.37 16.52
C ASN A 70 0.75 5.59 15.67
N GLY A 71 0.91 6.08 14.45
CA GLY A 71 1.93 5.64 13.51
C GLY A 71 1.50 4.46 12.63
N SER A 72 2.49 3.90 11.96
CA SER A 72 2.37 2.73 11.09
C SER A 72 3.49 1.75 11.41
N TYR A 73 3.28 0.49 11.07
CA TYR A 73 4.34 -0.51 11.01
C TYR A 73 4.47 -1.05 9.59
N SER A 74 5.68 -1.41 9.20
CA SER A 74 5.95 -2.03 7.90
C SER A 74 5.62 -3.52 7.96
N ARG A 75 4.77 -3.99 7.05
CA ARG A 75 4.52 -5.42 6.84
C ARG A 75 5.13 -5.88 5.52
N GLN A 76 5.72 -7.08 5.55
CA GLN A 76 6.19 -7.81 4.39
C GLN A 76 5.06 -8.74 3.94
N LEU A 77 4.64 -8.64 2.68
CA LEU A 77 3.57 -9.48 2.10
C LEU A 77 4.15 -10.38 1.02
N VAL A 78 3.57 -11.55 0.83
CA VAL A 78 3.95 -12.48 -0.23
C VAL A 78 2.80 -12.55 -1.23
N SER A 79 3.06 -12.17 -2.47
CA SER A 79 2.14 -12.39 -3.59
C SER A 79 2.68 -13.51 -4.49
N PRO A 80 1.83 -14.16 -5.30
CA PRO A 80 2.29 -15.15 -6.29
C PRO A 80 3.38 -14.62 -7.23
N PHE A 81 3.39 -13.30 -7.47
CA PHE A 81 4.34 -12.65 -8.38
C PHE A 81 5.66 -12.27 -7.70
N SER A 82 5.66 -11.99 -6.39
CA SER A 82 6.86 -11.69 -5.60
C SER A 82 6.52 -11.27 -4.17
N LYS A 83 7.57 -11.18 -3.33
CA LYS A 83 7.51 -10.51 -2.03
C LYS A 83 7.35 -8.99 -2.22
N ILE A 84 6.39 -8.41 -1.52
CA ILE A 84 6.12 -6.97 -1.48
C ILE A 84 6.59 -6.44 -0.13
N SER A 85 7.59 -5.57 -0.16
CA SER A 85 8.18 -5.04 1.06
C SER A 85 7.60 -3.71 1.51
N ASP A 86 7.68 -3.50 2.82
CA ASP A 86 7.47 -2.21 3.48
C ASP A 86 6.10 -1.61 3.20
N VAL A 87 5.06 -2.44 3.27
CA VAL A 87 3.66 -1.98 3.18
C VAL A 87 3.31 -1.31 4.52
N PRO A 88 2.98 0.00 4.53
CA PRO A 88 2.68 0.71 5.75
C PRO A 88 1.27 0.35 6.23
N ILE A 89 1.18 -0.32 7.38
CA ILE A 89 -0.10 -0.63 8.03
C ILE A 89 -0.32 0.35 9.19
N PRO A 90 -1.36 1.19 9.16
CA PRO A 90 -1.73 2.08 10.26
C PRO A 90 -2.07 1.28 11.52
N ARG A 91 -1.76 1.84 12.70
CA ARG A 91 -2.11 1.22 13.98
C ARG A 91 -2.82 2.17 14.92
N PHE A 92 -3.74 1.63 15.70
CA PHE A 92 -4.38 2.33 16.82
C PHE A 92 -3.43 2.38 18.03
N ARG A 93 -3.39 3.52 18.72
CA ARG A 93 -2.47 3.81 19.83
C ARG A 93 -2.63 2.85 21.01
N SER A 94 -3.86 2.48 21.31
CA SER A 94 -4.27 1.69 22.47
C SER A 94 -4.85 0.33 22.08
N GLY A 95 -4.70 -0.09 20.81
CA GLY A 95 -5.41 -1.24 20.27
C GLY A 95 -6.93 -1.05 20.30
N PHE A 96 -7.68 -2.15 20.31
CA PHE A 96 -9.14 -2.16 20.34
C PHE A 96 -9.74 -2.43 21.74
N GLY A 97 -8.93 -2.40 22.80
CA GLY A 97 -9.41 -2.73 24.15
C GLY A 97 -10.00 -4.15 24.24
N ASP A 98 -11.04 -4.31 25.07
CA ASP A 98 -11.72 -5.60 25.32
C ASP A 98 -12.75 -5.99 24.24
N THR A 99 -13.07 -5.09 23.32
CA THR A 99 -14.00 -5.33 22.20
C THR A 99 -13.27 -5.10 20.89
N PRO A 100 -12.59 -6.11 20.33
CA PRO A 100 -12.10 -6.00 18.96
C PRO A 100 -13.31 -5.68 18.05
N PRO A 101 -13.20 -4.70 17.12
CA PRO A 101 -14.21 -4.52 16.09
C PRO A 101 -14.34 -5.87 15.38
N ALA A 102 -15.57 -6.20 14.98
CA ALA A 102 -15.85 -7.45 14.30
C ALA A 102 -14.91 -7.56 13.11
N THR A 103 -13.85 -8.35 13.29
CA THR A 103 -12.82 -8.55 12.28
C THR A 103 -13.55 -9.10 11.06
N LEU A 104 -13.42 -8.41 9.93
CA LEU A 104 -13.69 -9.06 8.66
C LEU A 104 -12.76 -10.28 8.60
N ASN A 105 -13.36 -11.47 8.71
CA ASN A 105 -12.70 -12.78 8.80
C ASN A 105 -11.72 -13.10 7.64
N GLY A 106 -11.53 -12.21 6.68
CA GLY A 106 -10.65 -12.41 5.52
C GLY A 106 -9.19 -12.67 5.86
N PHE A 107 -8.67 -12.13 6.98
CA PHE A 107 -7.30 -12.41 7.42
C PHE A 107 -7.17 -13.69 8.28
N GLU A 108 -8.24 -14.12 8.95
CA GLU A 108 -8.28 -15.39 9.69
C GLU A 108 -8.36 -16.58 8.71
N ASP A 109 -9.09 -16.41 7.59
CA ASP A 109 -9.17 -17.41 6.52
C ASP A 109 -7.85 -17.60 5.76
N GLU A 110 -7.01 -16.56 5.67
CA GLU A 110 -5.68 -16.65 5.04
C GLU A 110 -4.69 -17.44 5.90
N LYS A 111 -4.79 -17.37 7.23
CA LYS A 111 -3.89 -18.07 8.16
C LYS A 111 -4.03 -19.59 8.07
N ASN A 112 -5.21 -20.08 7.71
CA ASN A 112 -5.51 -21.51 7.55
C ASN A 112 -5.15 -22.06 6.14
N ARG A 113 -4.64 -21.21 5.24
CA ARG A 113 -4.30 -21.57 3.86
C ARG A 113 -2.80 -21.81 3.61
N THR A 114 -2.00 -21.74 4.67
CA THR A 114 -0.57 -22.11 4.71
C THR A 114 -0.36 -23.29 5.63
#